data_AF-A0A4Q1ARD7-F1
#
_entry.id   AF-A0A4Q1ARD7-F1
#
_cell.length_a   1.000
_cell.length_b   1.000
_cell.length_c   1.000
_cell.angle_alpha   90.00
_cell.angle_beta   90.00
_cell.angle_gamma   90.00
#
_symmetry.space_group_name_H-M   'P 1'
#
loop_
_entity.id
_entity.type
_entity.pdbx_description
1 polymer ?
#
loop_
_entity_poly.entity_id
_entity_poly.type
_entity_poly.pdbx_seq_one_letter_code
_entity_poly.pdbx_strand_id
1 'polypeptide(L)' 'MDYLPIFYSLENKKILIVGVGKIALKRLEMVLKFCKDVTIISPPTDEKIDTFIVQNSLNYLKREYKKRGHRRF' A
#
# COMPACT_ATOMS: atom_id res chain seq x y z
N MET A 1 -4.53 -24.69 -13.14
CA MET A 1 -4.09 -24.07 -11.88
C MET A 1 -2.72 -23.48 -12.20
N ASP A 2 -2.71 -22.22 -12.64
CA ASP A 2 -1.61 -21.69 -13.45
C ASP A 2 -0.79 -20.65 -12.67
N TYR A 3 -0.60 -20.89 -11.37
CA TYR A 3 0.18 -20.03 -10.48
C TYR A 3 1.26 -20.84 -9.77
N LEU A 4 2.48 -20.32 -9.77
CA LEU A 4 3.60 -20.87 -9.00
C LEU A 4 3.63 -20.20 -7.62
N PRO A 5 3.43 -20.95 -6.51
CA PRO A 5 3.65 -20.40 -5.18
C PRO A 5 5.13 -20.11 -4.98
N ILE A 6 5.46 -18.89 -4.55
CA ILE A 6 6.82 -18.47 -4.21
C ILE A 6 6.86 -17.82 -2.84
N PHE A 7 7.97 -18.01 -2.14
CA PHE A 7 8.33 -17.22 -0.97
C PHE A 7 9.26 -16.10 -1.42
N TYR A 8 8.90 -14.86 -1.13
CA TYR A 8 9.67 -13.68 -1.54
C TYR A 8 9.88 -12.75 -0.33
N SER A 9 11.13 -12.34 -0.09
CA SER A 9 11.43 -11.40 0.99
C SER A 9 11.01 -9.99 0.60
N LEU A 10 10.24 -9.35 1.47
CA LEU A 10 9.82 -7.95 1.36
C LEU A 10 10.77 -6.99 2.10
N GLU A 11 11.85 -7.51 2.65
CA GLU A 11 12.84 -6.71 3.37
C GLU A 11 13.44 -5.64 2.44
N ASN A 12 13.46 -4.39 2.92
CA ASN A 12 13.96 -3.21 2.19
C ASN A 12 13.30 -2.98 0.81
N LYS A 13 12.12 -3.56 0.56
CA LYS A 13 11.35 -3.31 -0.67
C LYS A 13 10.41 -2.14 -0.49
N LYS A 14 10.25 -1.35 -1.54
CA LYS A 14 9.22 -0.31 -1.62
C LYS A 14 7.94 -0.94 -2.11
N ILE A 15 6.83 -0.68 -1.42
CA ILE A 15 5.53 -1.23 -1.80
C ILE A 15 4.58 -0.08 -2.10
N LEU A 16 3.98 -0.14 -3.29
CA LEU A 16 2.95 0.78 -3.72
C LEU A 16 1.58 0.13 -3.63
N ILE A 17 0.67 0.73 -2.87
CA ILE A 17 -0.74 0.35 -2.84
C ILE A 17 -1.55 1.43 -3.55
N VAL A 18 -2.31 1.03 -4.57
CA VAL A 18 -3.21 1.92 -5.32
C VAL A 18 -4.65 1.63 -4.93
N GLY A 19 -5.32 2.66 -4.42
CA GLY A 19 -6.65 2.63 -3.83
C GLY A 19 -6.62 2.16 -2.38
N VAL A 20 -7.43 2.80 -1.52
CA VAL A 20 -7.68 2.28 -0.17
C VAL A 20 -9.17 2.23 0.12
N GLY A 21 -9.68 1.00 0.20
CA GLY A 21 -10.97 0.66 0.77
C GLY A 21 -10.82 -0.53 1.72
N LYS A 22 -11.94 -1.12 2.19
CA LYS A 22 -11.94 -2.24 3.15
C LYS A 22 -11.00 -3.40 2.76
N ILE A 23 -10.93 -3.76 1.48
CA ILE A 23 -10.09 -4.87 0.99
C ILE A 23 -8.61 -4.49 1.00
N ALA A 24 -8.28 -3.27 0.59
CA ALA A 24 -6.90 -2.79 0.57
C ALA A 24 -6.33 -2.65 1.98
N LEU A 25 -7.15 -2.27 2.97
CA LEU A 25 -6.73 -2.15 4.37
C LEU A 25 -6.28 -3.50 4.95
N LYS A 26 -7.02 -4.59 4.69
CA LYS A 26 -6.60 -5.95 5.08
C LYS A 26 -5.29 -6.38 4.42
N ARG A 27 -5.09 -6.02 3.15
CA ARG A 27 -3.83 -6.31 2.45
C ARG A 27 -2.67 -5.51 3.03
N LEU A 28 -2.91 -4.24 3.34
CA LEU A 28 -1.95 -3.35 3.97
C LEU A 28 -1.52 -3.87 5.34
N GLU A 29 -2.46 -4.29 6.20
CA GLU A 29 -2.14 -4.92 7.49
C GLU A 29 -1.22 -6.14 7.35
N MET A 30 -1.43 -6.98 6.34
CA MET A 30 -0.55 -8.12 6.07
C MET A 30 0.83 -7.68 5.60
N VAL A 31 0.90 -6.73 4.69
CA VAL A 31 2.16 -6.19 4.16
C VAL A 31 3.01 -5.54 5.26
N LEU A 32 2.37 -4.78 6.16
CA LEU A 32 3.05 -4.07 7.26
C LEU A 32 3.73 -4.99 8.27
N LYS A 33 3.36 -6.28 8.31
CA LYS A 33 4.07 -7.29 9.11
C LYS A 33 5.47 -7.59 8.57
N PHE A 34 5.73 -7.29 7.30
CA PHE A 34 6.96 -7.68 6.59
C PHE A 34 7.71 -6.50 5.96
N CYS A 35 7.06 -5.36 5.74
CA CYS A 35 7.68 -4.17 5.15
C CYS A 35 7.07 -2.88 5.72
N LYS A 36 7.94 -1.90 6.00
CA LYS A 36 7.55 -0.57 6.51
C LYS A 36 7.55 0.53 5.44
N ASP A 37 8.25 0.35 4.33
CA ASP A 37 8.30 1.34 3.24
C ASP A 37 7.12 1.16 2.29
N VAL A 38 5.94 1.56 2.77
CA VAL A 38 4.68 1.46 2.03
C VAL A 38 4.18 2.86 1.67
N THR A 39 3.87 3.04 0.39
CA THR A 39 3.23 4.24 -0.15
C THR A 39 1.85 3.91 -0.68
N ILE A 40 0.89 4.75 -0.31
CA ILE A 40 -0.52 4.63 -0.67
C ILE A 40 -0.88 5.76 -1.63
N ILE A 41 -1.62 5.44 -2.68
CA ILE A 41 -2.19 6.41 -3.62
C ILE A 41 -3.68 6.17 -3.71
N SER A 42 -4.48 7.12 -3.25
CA SER A 42 -5.94 7.04 -3.34
C SER A 42 -6.50 8.46 -3.38
N PRO A 43 -7.66 8.70 -4.04
CA PRO A 43 -8.48 9.87 -3.76
C PRO A 43 -8.80 9.94 -2.25
N PRO A 44 -9.25 11.10 -1.74
CA PRO A 44 -9.68 11.24 -0.34
C PRO A 44 -10.62 10.10 0.08
N THR A 45 -10.36 9.55 1.26
CA THR A 45 -11.03 8.35 1.82
C THR A 45 -11.67 8.65 3.17
N ASP A 46 -12.38 7.67 3.73
CA ASP A 46 -12.93 7.74 5.09
C ASP A 46 -11.86 8.06 6.15
N GLU A 47 -12.25 8.81 7.19
CA GLU A 47 -11.38 9.24 8.29
C GLU A 47 -10.65 8.09 9.00
N LYS A 48 -11.26 6.89 9.05
CA LYS A 48 -10.67 5.70 9.64
C LYS A 48 -9.38 5.28 8.92
N ILE A 49 -9.35 5.42 7.59
CA ILE A 49 -8.18 5.11 6.76
C ILE A 49 -7.09 6.14 7.02
N ASP A 50 -7.44 7.42 7.03
CA ASP A 50 -6.49 8.51 7.31
C ASP A 50 -5.85 8.33 8.68
N THR A 51 -6.65 7.98 9.69
CA THR A 51 -6.16 7.68 11.05
C THR A 51 -5.20 6.49 11.05
N PHE A 52 -5.55 5.41 10.37
CA PHE A 52 -4.71 4.22 10.26
C PHE A 52 -3.36 4.52 9.58
N ILE A 53 -3.38 5.32 8.51
CA ILE A 53 -2.18 5.74 7.77
C ILE A 53 -1.25 6.55 8.67
N VAL A 54 -1.81 7.51 9.41
CA VAL A 54 -1.04 8.36 10.35
C VAL A 54 -0.45 7.51 11.49
N GLN A 55 -1.25 6.64 12.10
CA GLN A 55 -0.81 5.75 13.19
C GLN A 55 0.36 4.86 12.79
N ASN A 56 0.38 4.39 11.55
CA ASN A 56 1.44 3.52 11.03
C ASN A 56 2.55 4.30 10.30
N SER A 57 2.52 5.64 10.32
CA SER A 57 3.51 6.52 9.67
C SER A 57 3.74 6.20 8.19
N LEU A 58 2.66 5.93 7.45
CA LEU A 58 2.72 5.53 6.04
C LEU A 58 2.72 6.74 5.11
N ASN A 59 3.38 6.59 3.96
CA ASN A 59 3.33 7.61 2.92
C ASN A 59 1.97 7.59 2.23
N TYR A 60 1.26 8.72 2.20
CA TYR A 60 -0.06 8.81 1.56
C TYR A 60 -0.16 9.97 0.58
N LEU A 61 -0.42 9.63 -0.69
CA LEU A 61 -0.67 10.58 -1.76
C LEU A 61 -2.18 10.63 -2.04
N LYS A 62 -2.84 11.66 -1.53
CA LYS A 62 -4.27 11.96 -1.73
C LYS A 62 -4.55 12.43 -3.15
N ARG A 63 -4.53 11.52 -4.12
CA ARG A 63 -4.81 11.78 -5.53
C ARG A 63 -5.21 10.52 -6.28
N GLU A 64 -5.78 10.71 -7.46
CA GLU A 64 -5.97 9.61 -8.41
C GLU A 64 -4.64 9.04 -8.92
N TYR A 65 -4.69 7.76 -9.27
CA TYR A 65 -3.56 7.05 -9.88
C TYR A 65 -3.27 7.60 -11.29
N LYS A 66 -1.99 7.84 -11.59
CA LYS A 66 -1.52 8.34 -12.90
C LYS A 66 -0.47 7.40 -13.48
N LYS A 67 -0.78 6.69 -14.57
CA LYS A 67 0.09 5.65 -15.15
C LYS A 67 1.55 6.09 -15.43
N ARG A 68 1.82 7.37 -15.69
CA ARG A 68 3.14 7.87 -16.15
C ARG A 68 4.16 8.31 -15.07
N GLY A 69 3.90 8.13 -13.77
CA GLY A 69 4.74 8.72 -12.71
C GLY A 69 5.41 7.80 -11.67
N HIS A 70 5.31 6.46 -11.80
CA HIS A 70 5.49 5.56 -10.64
C HIS A 70 6.72 4.65 -10.72
N ARG A 71 7.70 4.96 -11.59
CA ARG A 71 8.97 4.19 -11.75
C ARG A 71 9.87 4.13 -10.50
N ARG A 72 9.41 4.63 -9.36
CA ARG A 72 10.18 4.75 -8.10
C ARG A 72 9.72 3.80 -6.99
N PHE A 73 8.73 2.97 -7.26
CA PHE A 73 8.23 1.93 -6.37
C PHE A 73 8.42 0.57 -7.03
#